data_AF-A0A165DPF9-F1
#
_entry.id   AF-A0A165DPF9-F1
#
_cell.length_a   1.000
_cell.length_b   1.000
_cell.length_c   1.000
_cell.angle_alpha   90.00
_cell.angle_beta   90.00
_cell.angle_gamma   90.00
#
_symmetry.space_group_name_H-M   'P 1'
#
loop_
_entity.id
_entity.type
_entity.pdbx_description
1 polymer ?
#
loop_
_entity_poly.entity_id
_entity_poly.type
_entity_poly.pdbx_seq_one_letter_code
_entity_poly.pdbx_strand_id
1 'polypeptide(L)'
;MLSLNLSCEGWNFKYVPLFLGPNLTMLRIFPRPTCSEESVTSFFANIPQISPQLSLLMLRGTVRWSASLSHALGSLRCLESLCVDVSQDSMIGYLLLGLCHLPSLRDLTVFYLCDDPRTLEGNGRK
;
A
#
# COMPACT_ATOMS: atom_id res chain seq x y z
N MET A 1 19.75 6.59 7.78
CA MET A 1 18.34 6.27 7.47
C MET A 1 18.15 6.45 5.98
N LEU A 2 17.81 5.39 5.24
CA LEU A 2 17.58 5.45 3.79
C LEU A 2 16.06 5.46 3.52
N SER A 3 15.61 6.47 2.77
CA SER A 3 14.21 6.64 2.41
C SER A 3 14.06 6.71 0.90
N LEU A 4 13.09 5.98 0.35
CA LEU A 4 12.74 6.03 -1.06
C LEU A 4 11.31 6.53 -1.24
N ASN A 5 11.13 7.54 -2.10
CA ASN A 5 9.83 8.03 -2.52
C ASN A 5 9.61 7.60 -3.98
N LEU A 6 8.57 6.82 -4.21
CA LEU A 6 8.15 6.37 -5.53
C LEU A 6 6.82 7.02 -5.88
N SER A 7 6.88 8.09 -6.66
CA SER A 7 5.73 8.66 -7.35
C SER A 7 5.58 7.96 -8.70
N CYS A 8 4.46 7.28 -8.92
CA CYS A 8 4.25 6.38 -10.06
C CYS A 8 3.96 7.11 -11.39
N GLU A 9 4.88 7.93 -11.90
CA GLU A 9 4.93 8.25 -13.33
C GLU A 9 5.82 7.23 -14.04
N GLY A 10 5.21 6.24 -14.71
CA GLY A 10 5.90 5.33 -15.63
C GLY A 10 6.59 4.11 -15.00
N TRP A 11 6.45 3.85 -13.70
CA TRP A 11 7.10 2.70 -13.05
C TRP A 11 6.20 1.47 -13.10
N ASN A 12 6.70 0.41 -13.74
CA ASN A 12 6.13 -0.92 -13.59
C ASN A 12 6.69 -1.51 -12.28
N PHE A 13 5.80 -1.75 -11.30
CA PHE A 13 6.12 -2.32 -9.98
C PHE A 13 6.91 -3.64 -10.05
N LYS A 14 6.88 -4.34 -11.19
CA LYS A 14 7.73 -5.49 -11.46
C LYS A 14 9.23 -5.19 -11.37
N TYR A 15 9.66 -3.96 -11.66
CA TYR A 15 11.10 -3.61 -11.72
C TYR A 15 11.58 -2.78 -10.53
N VAL A 16 10.68 -2.17 -9.77
CA VAL A 16 11.03 -1.42 -8.55
C VAL A 16 11.91 -2.24 -7.58
N PRO A 17 11.63 -3.53 -7.32
CA PRO A 17 12.42 -4.36 -6.41
C PRO A 17 13.91 -4.41 -6.74
N LEU A 18 14.29 -4.28 -8.03
CA LEU A 18 15.69 -4.32 -8.49
C LEU A 18 16.52 -3.11 -8.02
N PHE A 19 15.86 -2.02 -7.63
CA PHE A 19 16.51 -0.79 -7.20
C PHE A 19 16.40 -0.55 -5.70
N LEU A 20 15.70 -1.43 -4.97
CA LEU A 20 15.63 -1.37 -3.51
C LEU A 20 16.90 -1.99 -2.93
N GLY A 21 17.57 -1.25 -2.05
CA GLY A 21 18.72 -1.77 -1.31
C GLY A 21 18.32 -2.52 -0.04
N PRO A 22 19.21 -3.38 0.51
CA PRO A 22 19.00 -4.11 1.78
C PRO A 22 18.68 -3.19 2.95
N ASN A 23 19.12 -1.94 2.87
CA ASN A 23 19.09 -1.00 3.98
C ASN A 23 17.87 -0.07 4.00
N LEU A 24 16.86 -0.30 3.16
CA LEU A 24 15.68 0.56 3.12
C LEU A 24 14.87 0.44 4.41
N THR A 25 14.71 1.58 5.11
CA THR A 25 13.94 1.67 6.36
C THR A 25 12.59 2.35 6.16
N MET A 26 12.47 3.17 5.10
CA MET A 26 11.27 3.92 4.79
C MET A 26 10.92 3.83 3.31
N LEU A 27 9.67 3.47 3.02
CA LEU A 27 9.15 3.36 1.67
C LEU A 27 7.85 4.12 1.54
N ARG A 28 7.80 5.05 0.58
CA ARG A 28 6.57 5.77 0.23
C ARG A 28 6.21 5.51 -1.22
N ILE A 29 4.98 5.07 -1.43
CA ILE A 29 4.46 4.64 -2.71
C ILE A 29 3.13 5.34 -2.95
N PHE A 30 3.01 5.92 -4.15
CA PHE A 30 1.80 6.60 -4.59
C PHE A 30 1.20 5.95 -5.84
N PRO A 31 0.47 4.82 -5.74
CA PRO A 31 -0.03 4.10 -6.91
C PRO A 31 -1.07 4.92 -7.68
N ARG A 32 -0.95 4.90 -9.01
CA ARG A 32 -1.99 5.43 -9.91
C ARG A 32 -3.10 4.40 -10.15
N PRO A 33 -4.29 4.81 -10.61
CA PRO A 33 -5.42 3.91 -10.89
C PRO A 33 -5.11 2.77 -11.87
N THR A 34 -4.08 2.94 -12.70
CA THR A 34 -3.69 1.99 -13.74
C THR A 34 -2.77 0.87 -13.23
N CYS A 35 -2.32 0.91 -11.98
CA CYS A 35 -1.50 -0.16 -11.41
C CYS A 35 -2.37 -1.38 -11.09
N SER A 36 -2.04 -2.54 -11.65
CA SER A 36 -2.76 -3.78 -11.34
C SER A 36 -2.48 -4.23 -9.91
N GLU A 37 -3.50 -4.76 -9.25
CA GLU A 37 -3.42 -5.33 -7.90
C GLU A 37 -2.32 -6.40 -7.79
N GLU A 38 -2.18 -7.25 -8.82
CA GLU A 38 -1.17 -8.29 -8.89
C GLU A 38 0.26 -7.71 -8.83
N SER A 39 0.50 -6.62 -9.57
CA SER A 39 1.82 -5.97 -9.57
C SER A 39 2.17 -5.41 -8.19
N VAL A 40 1.21 -4.79 -7.53
CA VAL A 40 1.39 -4.22 -6.18
C VAL A 40 1.59 -5.34 -5.15
N THR A 41 0.81 -6.41 -5.24
CA THR A 41 0.91 -7.57 -4.35
C THR A 41 2.26 -8.27 -4.50
N SER A 42 2.68 -8.56 -5.73
CA SER A 42 3.98 -9.16 -6.03
C SER A 42 5.13 -8.30 -5.53
N PHE A 43 5.02 -6.99 -5.69
CA PHE A 43 5.99 -6.05 -5.18
C PHE A 43 6.15 -6.17 -3.65
N PHE A 44 5.05 -6.10 -2.89
CA PHE A 44 5.11 -6.23 -1.43
C PHE A 44 5.57 -7.60 -0.95
N ALA A 45 5.26 -8.67 -1.66
CA ALA A 45 5.71 -10.02 -1.34
C ALA A 45 7.24 -10.18 -1.38
N ASN A 46 7.94 -9.36 -2.19
CA ASN A 46 9.39 -9.40 -2.32
C ASN A 46 10.13 -8.50 -1.33
N ILE A 47 9.48 -7.47 -0.77
CA ILE A 47 10.12 -6.52 0.14
C ILE A 47 10.78 -7.18 1.35
N PRO A 48 10.18 -8.17 2.05
CA PRO A 48 10.84 -8.79 3.19
C PRO A 48 12.22 -9.37 2.87
N GLN A 49 12.44 -9.84 1.63
CA GLN A 49 13.73 -10.38 1.19
C GLN A 49 14.72 -9.29 0.81
N ILE A 50 14.23 -8.19 0.25
CA ILE A 50 15.06 -7.12 -0.30
C ILE A 50 15.36 -6.05 0.74
N SER A 51 14.47 -5.84 1.71
CA SER A 51 14.57 -4.79 2.72
C SER A 51 13.92 -5.29 4.02
N PRO A 52 14.53 -6.28 4.71
CA PRO A 52 13.95 -6.92 5.89
C PRO A 52 13.74 -5.96 7.07
N GLN A 53 14.41 -4.80 7.06
CA GLN A 53 14.36 -3.78 8.10
C GLN A 53 13.39 -2.63 7.81
N LEU A 54 12.50 -2.79 6.84
CA LEU A 54 11.51 -1.76 6.52
C LEU A 54 10.59 -1.52 7.73
N SER A 55 10.66 -0.33 8.31
CA SER A 55 9.90 0.04 9.50
C SER A 55 8.78 1.04 9.21
N LEU A 56 8.89 1.84 8.15
CA LEU A 56 7.84 2.77 7.73
C LEU A 56 7.39 2.51 6.30
N LEU A 57 6.08 2.31 6.13
CA LEU A 57 5.43 2.17 4.84
C LEU A 57 4.30 3.19 4.70
N MET A 58 4.34 3.96 3.62
CA MET A 58 3.25 4.80 3.18
C MET A 58 2.76 4.33 1.81
N LEU A 59 1.54 3.82 1.74
CA LEU A 59 0.88 3.36 0.53
C LEU A 59 -0.37 4.19 0.28
N ARG A 60 -0.22 5.27 -0.50
CA ARG A 60 -1.22 6.32 -0.67
C ARG A 60 -1.71 6.35 -2.11
N GLY A 61 -3.00 6.40 -2.38
CA GLY A 61 -3.57 6.38 -3.72
C GLY A 61 -4.64 5.32 -3.89
N THR A 62 -5.11 5.14 -5.12
CA THR A 62 -6.20 4.22 -5.45
C THR A 62 -5.69 2.78 -5.52
N VAL A 63 -5.51 2.17 -4.35
CA VAL A 63 -5.17 0.74 -4.24
C VAL A 63 -6.43 -0.03 -3.92
N ARG A 64 -6.71 -1.07 -4.72
CA ARG A 64 -7.76 -2.02 -4.39
C ARG A 64 -7.22 -2.99 -3.35
N TRP A 65 -7.76 -2.93 -2.13
CA TRP A 65 -7.42 -3.89 -1.08
C TRP A 65 -8.04 -5.25 -1.38
N SER A 66 -7.25 -6.29 -1.14
CA SER A 66 -7.65 -7.69 -1.29
C SER A 66 -6.97 -8.56 -0.25
N ALA A 67 -7.42 -9.81 -0.11
CA ALA A 67 -6.78 -10.77 0.78
C ALA A 67 -5.29 -10.99 0.42
N SER A 68 -4.97 -11.07 -0.87
CA SER A 68 -3.61 -11.30 -1.36
C SER A 68 -2.68 -10.14 -1.02
N LEU A 69 -3.10 -8.91 -1.29
CA LEU A 69 -2.32 -7.71 -0.94
C LEU A 69 -2.12 -7.61 0.59
N SER A 70 -3.18 -7.89 1.35
CA SER A 70 -3.14 -7.81 2.81
C SER A 70 -2.21 -8.87 3.41
N HIS A 71 -2.19 -10.07 2.84
CA HIS A 71 -1.23 -11.11 3.21
C HIS A 71 0.21 -10.70 2.87
N ALA A 72 0.44 -10.14 1.68
CA ALA A 72 1.75 -9.63 1.29
C ALA A 72 2.23 -8.52 2.24
N LEU A 73 1.36 -7.59 2.64
CA LEU A 73 1.68 -6.58 3.65
C LEU A 73 1.98 -7.19 5.02
N GLY A 74 1.21 -8.20 5.45
CA GLY A 74 1.43 -8.91 6.71
C GLY A 74 2.78 -9.64 6.81
N SER A 75 3.51 -9.79 5.70
CA SER A 75 4.87 -10.36 5.69
C SER A 75 5.95 -9.36 6.14
N LEU A 76 5.64 -8.06 6.24
CA LEU A 76 6.55 -7.00 6.67
C LEU A 76 6.69 -6.95 8.20
N ARG A 77 7.31 -7.99 8.79
CA ARG A 77 7.34 -8.19 10.25
C ARG A 77 7.97 -7.04 11.06
N CYS A 78 8.88 -6.27 10.46
CA CYS A 78 9.56 -5.13 11.09
C CYS A 78 8.80 -3.81 10.93
N LEU A 79 7.63 -3.81 10.30
CA LEU A 79 6.87 -2.60 10.05
C LEU A 79 6.30 -2.03 11.36
N GLU A 80 6.70 -0.81 11.70
CA GLU A 80 6.29 -0.08 12.91
C GLU A 80 5.22 0.97 12.60
N SER A 81 5.28 1.59 11.43
CA SER A 81 4.33 2.61 10.99
C SER A 81 3.77 2.31 9.60
N LEU A 82 2.45 2.26 9.49
CA LEU A 82 1.72 2.05 8.24
C LEU A 82 0.75 3.20 7.98
N CYS A 83 0.87 3.80 6.80
CA CYS A 83 -0.03 4.84 6.32
C CYS A 83 -0.68 4.39 5.01
N VAL A 84 -2.01 4.35 4.96
CA VAL A 84 -2.78 3.80 3.84
C VAL A 84 -3.98 4.65 3.47
N ASP A 85 -4.31 4.65 2.18
CA ASP A 85 -5.59 5.13 1.68
C ASP A 85 -6.56 3.96 1.49
N VAL A 86 -7.84 4.19 1.85
CA VAL A 86 -8.94 3.24 1.68
C VAL A 86 -10.08 3.98 0.97
N SER A 87 -10.57 3.44 -0.15
CA SER A 87 -11.62 4.07 -0.94
C SER A 87 -13.04 3.62 -0.58
N GLN A 88 -13.19 2.45 0.06
CA GLN A 88 -14.49 1.89 0.39
C GLN A 88 -14.46 1.17 1.75
N ASP A 89 -15.53 1.24 2.52
CA ASP A 89 -15.61 0.59 3.84
C ASP A 89 -15.41 -0.94 3.75
N SER A 90 -15.88 -1.55 2.66
CA SER A 90 -15.69 -2.97 2.38
C SER A 90 -14.22 -3.39 2.30
N MET A 91 -13.31 -2.46 2.00
CA MET A 91 -11.87 -2.70 1.90
C MET A 91 -11.16 -2.69 3.25
N ILE A 92 -11.76 -2.11 4.29
CA ILE A 92 -11.19 -2.10 5.64
C ILE A 92 -10.99 -3.52 6.15
N GLY A 93 -11.96 -4.43 5.89
CA GLY A 93 -11.86 -5.81 6.33
C GLY A 93 -10.60 -6.51 5.80
N TYR A 94 -10.22 -6.23 4.54
CA TYR A 94 -8.98 -6.76 3.98
C TYR A 94 -7.75 -6.15 4.64
N LEU A 95 -7.71 -4.82 4.79
CA LEU A 95 -6.61 -4.15 5.51
C LEU A 95 -6.40 -4.79 6.90
N LEU A 96 -7.47 -4.92 7.69
CA LEU A 96 -7.42 -5.51 9.03
C LEU A 96 -6.84 -6.94 9.03
N LEU A 97 -7.16 -7.77 8.03
CA LEU A 97 -6.59 -9.12 7.91
C LEU A 97 -5.06 -9.08 7.82
N GLY A 98 -4.49 -8.11 7.11
CA GLY A 98 -3.04 -7.92 7.02
C GLY A 98 -2.43 -7.43 8.33
N LEU A 99 -3.08 -6.50 9.02
CA LEU A 99 -2.59 -5.90 10.26
C LEU A 99 -2.40 -6.93 11.38
N CYS A 100 -3.26 -7.95 11.45
CA CYS A 100 -3.15 -9.05 12.41
C CYS A 100 -1.82 -9.81 12.32
N HIS A 101 -1.07 -9.65 11.22
CA HIS A 101 0.20 -10.31 10.99
C HIS A 101 1.42 -9.39 11.14
N LEU A 102 1.23 -8.14 11.56
CA LEU A 102 2.29 -7.15 11.78
C LEU A 102 2.60 -7.00 13.29
N PRO A 103 3.46 -7.84 13.87
CA PRO A 103 3.70 -7.85 15.32
C PRO A 103 4.36 -6.57 15.86
N SER A 104 5.03 -5.81 14.99
CA SER A 104 5.77 -4.61 15.36
C SER A 104 4.98 -3.32 15.14
N LEU A 105 3.78 -3.40 14.57
CA LEU A 105 3.01 -2.22 14.17
C LEU A 105 2.53 -1.46 15.41
N ARG A 106 2.86 -0.17 15.46
CA ARG A 106 2.49 0.76 16.54
C ARG A 106 1.64 1.90 16.02
N ASP A 107 1.97 2.40 14.83
CA ASP A 107 1.30 3.53 14.22
C ASP A 107 0.55 3.09 12.97
N LEU A 108 -0.77 3.29 12.98
CA LEU A 108 -1.62 3.09 11.81
C LEU A 108 -2.33 4.40 11.49
N THR A 109 -2.18 4.88 10.26
CA THR A 109 -2.96 6.00 9.75
C THR A 109 -3.75 5.53 8.53
N VAL A 110 -5.07 5.61 8.63
CA VAL A 110 -6.00 5.28 7.53
C VAL A 110 -6.67 6.56 7.07
N PHE A 111 -6.64 6.79 5.77
CA PHE A 111 -7.30 7.93 5.16
C PHE A 111 -8.39 7.42 4.21
N TYR A 112 -9.58 7.98 4.36
CA TYR A 112 -10.67 7.68 3.45
C TYR A 112 -10.58 8.57 2.22
N LEU A 113 -10.48 7.94 1.06
CA LEU A 113 -10.71 8.62 -0.20
C LEU A 113 -12.22 8.72 -0.36
N CYS A 114 -12.82 9.84 0.07
CA CYS A 114 -14.21 10.12 -0.28
C CYS A 114 -14.32 10.22 -1.80
N ASP A 115 -15.25 9.46 -2.38
CA ASP A 115 -15.71 9.72 -3.75
C ASP A 115 -16.16 11.19 -3.83
N ASP A 116 -15.72 11.92 -4.85
CA ASP A 116 -16.14 13.31 -5.07
C ASP A 116 -17.69 13.33 -5.14
N PRO A 117 -18.40 14.04 -4.25
CA PRO A 117 -19.86 14.06 -4.23
C PRO A 117 -20.48 14.49 -5.58
N ARG A 118 -19.69 15.10 -6.48
CA ARG A 118 -20.11 15.45 -7.84
C ARG A 118 -20.37 14.25 -8.77
N THR A 119 -19.91 13.03 -8.45
CA THR A 119 -20.26 11.84 -9.25
C THR A 119 -21.62 11.25 -8.88
N LEU A 120 -22.19 11.59 -7.72
CA LEU A 120 -23.53 11.14 -7.30
C LEU A 120 -24.66 12.01 -7.85
N GLU A 121 -24.40 13.28 -8.18
CA GLU A 121 -25.40 14.17 -8.79
C GLU A 121 -25.67 13.86 -10.28
N GLY A 122 -24.83 13.02 -10.92
CA GLY A 122 -24.98 12.63 -12.33
C GLY A 122 -26.01 11.51 -12.59
N ASN A 123 -26.37 10.70 -11.59
CA ASN A 123 -27.31 9.59 -11.73
C ASN A 123 -28.75 9.94 -11.26
N GLY A 124 -29.00 11.21 -10.92
CA GLY A 124 -30.30 11.71 -10.45
C GLY A 124 -31.08 12.55 -11.47
N ARG A 125 -30.75 12.50 -12.77
CA ARG A 125 -31.55 13.16 -13.80
C ARG A 125 -32.38 12.15 -14.59
N LYS A 126 -33.63 12.02 -14.12
CA LYS A 126 -34.90 11.78 -14.84
C LYS A 126 -34.97 10.61 -15.83
#